data_AF-A0A969L1F2-F1
#
_entry.id   AF-A0A969L1F2-F1
#
_cell.length_a   1.000
_cell.length_b   1.000
_cell.length_c   1.000
_cell.angle_alpha   90.00
_cell.angle_beta   90.00
_cell.angle_gamma   90.00
#
_symmetry.space_group_name_H-M   'P 1'
#
loop_
_entity.id
_entity.type
_entity.pdbx_description
1 polymer ?
#
loop_
_entity_poly.entity_id
_entity_poly.type
_entity_poly.pdbx_seq_one_letter_code
_entity_poly.pdbx_strand_id
1 'polypeptide(L)'
;MGKKIKEAAVAFSIPPKMVQNDRGEIVEVILSYADYQTFLRFLADNVDWELLPKYLQDAVDHLLAEEAKAEQGDDPPKALAEVLAELGIEMEEDAAPR
;
A
#
# COMPACT_ATOMS: atom_id res chain seq x y z
N MET A 1 -4.16 26.46 11.22
CA MET A 1 -3.75 25.16 10.64
C MET A 1 -4.05 24.03 11.62
N GLY A 2 -5.33 23.72 11.89
CA GLY A 2 -5.70 22.79 12.99
C GLY A 2 -7.09 22.16 12.88
N LYS A 3 -7.74 22.28 11.72
CA LYS A 3 -9.09 21.75 11.48
C LYS A 3 -9.11 20.48 10.61
N LYS A 4 -8.05 20.17 9.86
CA LYS A 4 -8.02 19.03 8.93
C LYS A 4 -7.61 17.67 9.54
N ILE A 5 -7.04 17.65 10.75
CA ILE A 5 -6.64 16.40 11.43
C ILE A 5 -7.81 15.80 12.23
N LYS A 6 -8.78 16.63 12.63
CA LYS A 6 -9.95 16.17 13.42
C LYS A 6 -11.00 15.44 12.57
N GLU A 7 -11.04 15.68 11.26
CA GLU A 7 -11.98 14.99 10.35
C GLU A 7 -11.45 13.63 9.85
N ALA A 8 -10.15 13.37 9.98
CA ALA A 8 -9.58 12.02 9.79
C ALA A 8 -9.88 11.08 10.97
N ALA A 9 -10.52 11.58 12.04
CA ALA A 9 -10.92 10.78 13.20
C ALA A 9 -12.11 9.83 12.94
N VAL A 10 -12.52 9.68 11.67
CA VAL A 10 -13.50 8.67 11.21
C VAL A 10 -12.79 7.42 10.63
N ALA A 11 -11.45 7.39 10.56
CA ALA A 11 -10.74 6.42 9.70
C ALA A 11 -10.21 5.13 10.38
N PHE A 12 -10.32 4.97 11.70
CA PHE A 12 -9.76 3.80 12.39
C PHE A 12 -10.82 3.04 13.17
N SER A 13 -10.88 1.73 12.94
CA SER A 13 -11.80 0.81 13.60
C SER A 13 -11.43 0.59 15.07
N ILE A 14 -10.15 0.68 15.42
CA ILE A 14 -9.64 0.69 16.80
C ILE A 14 -8.78 1.94 17.00
N PRO A 15 -8.95 2.69 18.11
CA PRO A 15 -8.10 3.85 18.36
C PRO A 15 -6.60 3.49 18.31
N PRO A 16 -5.78 4.21 17.51
CA PRO A 16 -4.35 3.96 17.45
C PRO A 16 -3.69 4.14 18.80
N LYS A 17 -2.73 3.27 19.13
CA LYS A 17 -1.90 3.44 20.31
C LYS A 17 -0.69 4.31 19.96
N MET A 18 -0.59 5.44 20.64
CA MET A 18 0.52 6.38 20.48
C MET A 18 1.65 6.00 21.47
N VAL A 19 2.87 5.85 20.98
CA VAL A 19 4.06 5.63 21.81
C VAL A 19 4.82 6.95 21.94
N GLN A 20 5.13 7.34 23.17
CA GLN A 20 5.86 8.56 23.47
C GLN A 20 7.25 8.24 24.01
N ASN A 21 8.23 9.09 23.69
CA ASN A 21 9.56 9.04 24.30
C ASN A 21 9.58 9.71 25.68
N ASP A 22 10.73 9.68 26.36
CA ASP A 22 10.93 10.29 27.69
C ASP A 22 10.70 11.81 27.72
N ARG A 23 10.66 12.47 26.54
CA ARG A 23 10.40 13.91 26.38
C ARG A 23 8.91 14.21 26.13
N GLY A 24 8.06 13.18 26.05
CA GLY A 24 6.62 13.32 25.74
C GLY A 24 6.31 13.50 24.26
N GLU A 25 7.29 13.31 23.37
CA GLU A 25 7.08 13.39 21.92
C GLU A 25 6.57 12.04 21.40
N ILE A 26 5.60 12.08 20.48
CA ILE A 26 5.11 10.87 19.80
C ILE A 26 6.19 10.38 18.85
N VAL A 27 6.67 9.16 19.05
CA VAL A 27 7.69 8.52 18.22
C VAL A 27 7.13 7.40 17.36
N GLU A 28 6.04 6.76 17.78
CA GLU A 28 5.42 5.68 17.02
C GLU A 28 3.90 5.70 17.17
N VAL A 29 3.22 5.14 16.17
CA VAL A 29 1.77 4.93 16.15
C VAL A 29 1.52 3.47 15.80
N ILE A 30 0.83 2.75 16.69
CA ILE A 30 0.47 1.35 16.50
C ILE A 30 -0.99 1.30 16.08
N LEU A 31 -1.23 0.75 14.90
CA LEU A 31 -2.55 0.53 14.31
C LEU A 31 -3.03 -0.89 14.56
N SER A 32 -4.34 -1.11 14.50
CA SER A 32 -4.85 -2.47 14.32
C SER A 32 -4.39 -3.04 12.98
N TYR A 33 -4.35 -4.36 12.85
CA TYR A 33 -3.94 -4.98 11.58
C TYR A 33 -4.85 -4.57 10.42
N ALA A 34 -6.17 -4.52 10.63
CA ALA A 34 -7.14 -4.11 9.60
C ALA A 34 -6.96 -2.64 9.19
N ASP A 35 -6.73 -1.75 10.16
CA ASP A 35 -6.47 -0.34 9.88
C ASP A 35 -5.12 -0.14 9.17
N TYR A 36 -4.12 -0.94 9.53
CA TYR A 36 -2.82 -0.95 8.86
C TYR A 36 -2.95 -1.40 7.40
N GLN A 37 -3.68 -2.48 7.12
CA GLN A 37 -3.96 -2.91 5.75
C GLN A 37 -4.72 -1.84 4.96
N THR A 38 -5.71 -1.20 5.58
CA THR A 38 -6.45 -0.08 4.95
C THR A 38 -5.52 1.09 4.61
N PHE A 39 -4.59 1.43 5.50
CA PHE A 39 -3.59 2.44 5.24
C PHE A 39 -2.65 2.05 4.09
N LEU A 40 -2.19 0.80 4.02
CA LEU A 40 -1.36 0.32 2.92
C LEU A 40 -2.09 0.37 1.56
N ARG A 41 -3.38 0.01 1.50
CA ARG A 41 -4.20 0.17 0.28
C ARG A 41 -4.28 1.64 -0.14
N PHE A 42 -4.53 2.53 0.82
CA PHE A 42 -4.54 3.96 0.54
C PHE A 42 -3.22 4.44 -0.07
N LEU A 43 -2.08 3.96 0.44
CA LEU A 43 -0.77 4.28 -0.14
C LEU A 43 -0.63 3.75 -1.57
N ALA A 44 -1.03 2.51 -1.83
CA ALA A 44 -0.97 1.90 -3.16
C ALA A 44 -1.78 2.70 -4.19
N ASP A 45 -2.94 3.23 -3.79
CA ASP A 45 -3.86 3.94 -4.68
C ASP A 45 -3.50 5.41 -4.90
N ASN A 46 -2.81 6.05 -3.95
CA ASN A 46 -2.71 7.52 -3.90
C ASN A 46 -1.28 8.07 -3.84
N VAL A 47 -0.26 7.23 -3.69
CA VAL A 47 1.13 7.67 -3.54
C VAL A 47 1.98 7.12 -4.67
N ASP A 48 2.80 7.99 -5.28
CA ASP A 48 3.78 7.57 -6.27
C ASP A 48 4.76 6.56 -5.66
N TRP A 49 4.89 5.41 -6.32
CA TRP A 49 5.69 4.28 -5.85
C TRP A 49 7.13 4.67 -5.47
N GLU A 50 7.78 5.45 -6.33
CA GLU A 50 9.17 5.92 -6.15
C GLU A 50 9.36 6.88 -4.97
N LEU A 51 8.28 7.46 -4.45
CA LEU A 51 8.31 8.35 -3.29
C LEU A 51 8.09 7.60 -1.96
N LEU A 52 7.66 6.34 -2.02
CA LEU A 52 7.51 5.51 -0.83
C LEU A 52 8.89 5.06 -0.32
N PRO A 53 9.15 5.18 0.99
CA PRO A 53 10.27 4.49 1.62
C PRO A 53 10.24 2.99 1.30
N LYS A 54 11.42 2.39 1.09
CA LYS A 54 11.54 0.96 0.71
C LYS A 54 10.74 0.01 1.61
N TYR A 55 10.76 0.24 2.93
CA TYR A 55 10.03 -0.63 3.86
C TYR A 55 8.50 -0.55 3.69
N LEU A 56 7.96 0.56 3.16
CA LEU A 56 6.54 0.68 2.81
C LEU A 56 6.25 0.09 1.43
N GLN A 57 7.17 0.21 0.47
CA GLN A 57 7.07 -0.49 -0.81
C GLN A 57 6.94 -2.00 -0.58
N ASP A 58 7.87 -2.59 0.19
CA ASP A 58 7.85 -4.02 0.51
C ASP A 58 6.55 -4.45 1.21
N ALA A 59 6.03 -3.60 2.11
CA ALA A 59 4.79 -3.88 2.83
C ALA A 59 3.55 -3.82 1.92
N VAL A 60 3.50 -2.84 1.01
CA VAL A 60 2.43 -2.73 0.01
C VAL A 60 2.49 -3.90 -0.97
N ASP A 61 3.67 -4.25 -1.48
CA ASP A 61 3.85 -5.39 -2.39
C ASP A 61 3.38 -6.70 -1.75
N HIS A 62 3.76 -6.94 -0.49
CA HIS A 62 3.30 -8.10 0.25
C HIS A 62 1.77 -8.13 0.41
N LEU A 63 1.16 -6.99 0.74
CA LEU A 63 -0.30 -6.91 0.87
C LEU A 63 -1.00 -7.24 -0.45
N LEU A 64 -0.58 -6.64 -1.56
CA LEU A 64 -1.16 -6.87 -2.87
C LEU A 64 -0.98 -8.32 -3.34
N ALA A 65 0.17 -8.91 -3.06
CA ALA A 65 0.43 -10.33 -3.34
C ALA A 65 -0.50 -11.27 -2.55
N GLU A 66 -0.74 -10.98 -1.27
CA GLU A 66 -1.69 -11.75 -0.47
C GLU A 66 -3.14 -11.56 -0.94
N GLU A 67 -3.53 -10.36 -1.35
CA GLU A 67 -4.85 -10.09 -1.92
C GLU A 67 -5.08 -10.83 -3.23
N ALA A 68 -4.09 -10.81 -4.14
CA ALA A 68 -4.14 -11.56 -5.39
C ALA A 68 -4.24 -13.07 -5.17
N LYS A 69 -3.62 -13.62 -4.11
CA LYS A 69 -3.77 -15.04 -3.74
C LYS A 69 -5.14 -15.34 -3.12
N ALA A 70 -5.69 -14.40 -2.36
CA ALA A 70 -6.97 -14.55 -1.67
C ALA A 70 -8.16 -14.39 -2.63
N GLU A 71 -7.97 -13.74 -3.77
CA GLU A 71 -8.93 -13.65 -4.86
C GLU A 71 -9.12 -15.02 -5.53
N GLN A 72 -9.87 -15.90 -4.86
CA GLN A 72 -10.41 -17.13 -5.46
C GLN A 72 -11.68 -16.79 -6.24
N GLY A 73 -11.50 -16.27 -7.45
CA GLY A 73 -12.50 -16.32 -8.50
C GLY A 73 -12.32 -17.60 -9.34
N ASP A 74 -13.35 -17.99 -10.12
CA ASP A 74 -13.24 -19.07 -11.12
C ASP A 74 -12.13 -18.82 -12.18
N ASP A 75 -11.58 -17.61 -12.22
CA ASP A 75 -10.40 -17.23 -12.98
C ASP A 75 -9.19 -17.07 -12.04
N PRO A 76 -8.12 -17.87 -12.19
CA PRO A 76 -6.91 -17.70 -11.40
C PRO A 76 -6.26 -16.33 -11.71
N PRO A 77 -5.54 -15.73 -10.74
CA PRO A 77 -4.80 -14.50 -10.98
C PRO A 77 -3.83 -14.70 -12.15
N LYS A 78 -4.04 -13.95 -13.23
CA LYS A 78 -3.18 -13.98 -14.42
C LYS A 78 -1.99 -13.07 -14.20
N ALA A 79 -0.81 -13.51 -14.63
CA ALA A 79 0.36 -12.65 -14.62
C ALA A 79 0.13 -11.44 -15.54
N LEU A 80 0.60 -10.25 -15.16
CA LEU A 80 0.47 -9.04 -15.99
C LEU A 80 0.99 -9.27 -17.42
N ALA A 81 2.10 -10.01 -17.57
CA ALA A 81 2.64 -10.38 -18.88
C ALA A 81 1.67 -11.22 -19.73
N GLU A 82 0.89 -12.10 -19.11
CA GLU A 82 -0.16 -12.89 -19.78
C GLU A 82 -1.31 -12.00 -20.26
N VAL A 83 -1.76 -11.07 -19.41
CA VAL A 83 -2.82 -10.10 -19.74
C VAL A 83 -2.37 -9.16 -20.86
N LEU A 84 -1.13 -8.67 -20.80
CA LEU A 84 -0.58 -7.79 -21.84
C LEU A 84 -0.45 -8.52 -23.19
N ALA A 85 -0.04 -9.79 -23.18
CA ALA A 85 0.00 -10.62 -24.37
C ALA A 85 -1.39 -10.89 -24.97
N GLU A 86 -2.41 -11.15 -24.12
CA GLU A 86 -3.81 -11.29 -24.55
C GLU A 86 -4.36 -9.99 -25.18
N LEU A 87 -3.93 -8.83 -24.68
CA LEU A 87 -4.33 -7.52 -25.18
C LEU A 87 -3.49 -7.02 -26.36
N GLY A 88 -2.47 -7.76 -26.78
CA GLY A 88 -1.55 -7.36 -27.85
C GLY A 88 -0.68 -6.15 -27.51
N ILE A 89 -0.42 -5.92 -26.22
CA ILE A 89 0.45 -4.85 -25.72
C ILE A 89 1.84 -5.47 -25.51
N GLU A 90 2.79 -5.12 -26.37
CA GLU A 90 4.18 -5.50 -26.18
C GLU A 90 4.82 -4.58 -25.13
N MET A 91 5.47 -5.18 -24.13
CA MET A 91 6.36 -4.42 -23.24
C MET A 91 7.58 -4.02 -24.08
N GLU A 92 7.67 -2.76 -24.50
CA GLU A 92 8.89 -2.26 -25.11
C GLU A 92 10.02 -2.37 -24.07
N GLU A 93 10.93 -3.32 -24.29
CA GLU A 93 12.24 -3.31 -23.66
C GLU A 93 12.92 -2.03 -24.16
N ASP A 94 13.05 -1.04 -23.28
CA ASP A 94 13.78 0.18 -23.56
C ASP A 94 15.23 -0.22 -23.90
N ALA A 95 15.51 -0.25 -25.21
CA ALA A 95 16.78 -0.68 -25.74
C ALA A 95 17.83 0.34 -25.32
N ALA A 96 18.60 0.00 -24.28
CA ALA A 96 19.71 0.81 -23.80
C ALA A 96 20.64 1.21 -24.97
N PRO A 97 20.97 2.50 -25.12
CA PRO A 97 21.82 2.97 -26.21
C PRO A 97 23.25 2.42 -26.01
N ARG A 98 23.79 1.83 -27.07
CA ARG A 98 25.20 1.39 -27.15
C ARG A 98 26.16 2.58 -27.22
#